data_AF-A0A842SNX5-F1
#
_entry.id   AF-A0A842SNX5-F1
#
_cell.length_a   1.000
_cell.length_b   1.000
_cell.length_c   1.000
_cell.angle_alpha   90.00
_cell.angle_beta   90.00
_cell.angle_gamma   90.00
#
_symmetry.space_group_name_H-M   'P 1'
#
loop_
_entity.id
_entity.type
_entity.pdbx_description
1 polymer ?
#
loop_
_entity_poly.entity_id
_entity_poly.type
_entity_poly.pdbx_seq_one_letter_code
_entity_poly.pdbx_strand_id
1 'polypeptide(L)'
;MIHIAFLWMRFKNEEEVKKAALKYKECPKIHFWGNKRDEAYIILKVPEDNKFWSDYIGDNPEMSFGGVEANLVYLDNLYIPKEIEISYEKIEGHLSPCGSICIDCPSSKKCSGCPSLNLA
;
A
#
# COMPACT_ATOMS: atom_id res chain seq x y z
N MET A 1 16.05 13.84 5.74
CA MET A 1 14.64 13.70 5.32
C MET A 1 14.41 12.23 4.94
N ILE A 2 13.21 11.69 5.10
CA ILE A 2 12.86 10.33 4.63
C ILE A 2 11.85 10.49 3.50
N HIS A 3 12.16 9.90 2.35
CA HIS A 3 11.25 9.78 1.22
C HIS A 3 10.43 8.51 1.35
N ILE A 4 9.15 8.60 1.00
CA ILE A 4 8.30 7.44 0.81
C ILE A 4 8.03 7.28 -0.67
N ALA A 5 8.31 6.09 -1.18
CA ALA A 5 8.04 5.75 -2.56
C ALA A 5 7.08 4.57 -2.65
N PHE A 6 6.13 4.67 -3.58
CA PHE A 6 5.29 3.57 -4.00
C PHE A 6 5.95 2.89 -5.20
N LEU A 7 6.24 1.61 -5.05
CA LEU A 7 6.82 0.77 -6.09
C LEU A 7 5.79 -0.27 -6.51
N TRP A 8 5.35 -0.19 -7.76
CA TRP A 8 4.71 -1.30 -8.44
C TRP A 8 5.77 -2.07 -9.22
N MET A 9 5.72 -3.40 -9.17
CA MET A 9 6.66 -4.24 -9.89
C MET A 9 5.98 -5.51 -10.38
N ARG A 10 6.18 -5.86 -11.65
CA ARG A 10 5.71 -7.13 -12.21
C ARG A 10 6.83 -8.15 -12.20
N PHE A 11 6.50 -9.39 -11.90
CA PHE A 11 7.39 -10.54 -11.91
C PHE A 11 7.03 -11.47 -13.07
N LYS A 12 7.88 -12.47 -13.31
CA LYS A 12 7.62 -13.46 -14.36
C LYS A 12 6.38 -14.31 -14.08
N ASN A 13 6.11 -14.61 -12.81
CA ASN A 13 4.99 -15.41 -12.36
C ASN A 13 4.75 -15.20 -10.85
N GLU A 14 3.67 -15.82 -10.35
CA GLU A 14 3.26 -15.72 -8.95
C GLU A 14 4.26 -16.37 -7.96
N GLU A 15 5.02 -17.37 -8.39
CA GLU A 15 6.01 -18.03 -7.54
C GLU A 15 7.20 -17.11 -7.26
N GLU A 16 7.71 -16.43 -8.29
CA GLU A 16 8.84 -15.50 -8.18
C GLU A 16 8.51 -14.31 -7.26
N VAL A 17 7.31 -13.73 -7.38
CA VAL A 17 6.93 -12.62 -6.48
C VAL A 17 6.78 -13.08 -5.03
N LYS A 18 6.26 -14.29 -4.78
CA LYS A 18 6.18 -14.86 -3.43
C LYS A 18 7.57 -15.10 -2.84
N LYS A 19 8.51 -15.61 -3.65
CA LYS A 19 9.90 -15.81 -3.27
C LYS A 19 10.59 -14.49 -2.94
N ALA A 20 10.38 -13.46 -3.75
CA ALA A 20 10.89 -12.12 -3.48
C ALA A 20 10.31 -11.52 -2.18
N ALA A 21 8.99 -11.62 -1.99
CA ALA A 21 8.32 -11.16 -0.77
C ALA A 21 8.92 -11.81 0.49
N LEU A 22 9.07 -13.15 0.48
CA LEU A 22 9.66 -13.88 1.61
C LEU A 22 11.12 -13.53 1.86
N LYS A 23 11.89 -13.27 0.81
CA LYS A 23 13.30 -12.86 0.90
C LYS A 23 13.46 -11.47 1.52
N TYR A 24 12.58 -10.53 1.17
CA TYR A 24 12.73 -9.12 1.52
C TYR A 24 11.78 -8.62 2.63
N LYS A 25 10.91 -9.48 3.18
CA LYS A 25 9.94 -9.09 4.24
C LYS A 25 10.57 -8.43 5.47
N GLU A 26 11.82 -8.77 5.80
CA GLU A 26 12.54 -8.20 6.96
C GLU A 26 13.42 -7.00 6.57
N CYS A 27 13.36 -6.53 5.31
CA CYS A 27 14.17 -5.41 4.87
C CYS A 27 13.69 -4.11 5.57
N PRO A 28 14.56 -3.40 6.31
CA PRO A 28 14.16 -2.22 7.07
C PRO A 28 13.76 -1.02 6.18
N LYS A 29 14.04 -1.10 4.87
CA LYS A 29 13.63 -0.08 3.89
C LYS A 29 12.27 -0.38 3.26
N ILE A 30 11.71 -1.56 3.52
CA ILE A 30 10.41 -1.99 3.02
C ILE A 30 9.42 -1.87 4.18
N HIS A 31 8.47 -0.94 4.04
CA HIS A 31 7.45 -0.73 5.06
C HIS A 31 6.25 -1.65 4.87
N PHE A 32 5.88 -1.90 3.62
CA PHE A 32 4.81 -2.81 3.25
C PHE A 32 5.18 -3.51 1.95
N TRP A 33 4.90 -4.81 1.87
CA TRP A 33 4.98 -5.59 0.65
C TRP A 33 3.69 -6.39 0.53
N GLY A 34 2.90 -6.11 -0.51
CA GLY A 34 1.76 -6.92 -0.91
C GLY A 34 1.95 -7.43 -2.33
N ASN A 35 1.24 -8.49 -2.69
CA ASN A 35 1.23 -8.98 -4.06
C ASN A 35 -0.18 -9.41 -4.49
N LYS A 36 -0.43 -9.33 -5.80
CA LYS A 36 -1.62 -9.84 -6.47
C LYS A 36 -1.15 -10.58 -7.72
N ARG A 37 -1.32 -11.90 -7.74
CA ARG A 37 -0.74 -12.78 -8.78
C ARG A 37 0.77 -12.52 -8.89
N ASP A 38 1.27 -12.18 -10.08
CA ASP A 38 2.65 -11.88 -10.43
C ASP A 38 3.06 -10.41 -10.21
N GLU A 39 2.20 -9.58 -9.63
CA GLU A 39 2.49 -8.17 -9.35
C GLU A 39 2.75 -7.94 -7.86
N ALA A 40 3.76 -7.12 -7.55
CA ALA A 40 4.06 -6.61 -6.22
C ALA A 40 3.70 -5.13 -6.09
N TYR A 41 3.28 -4.75 -4.89
CA TYR A 41 2.93 -3.40 -4.49
C TYR A 41 3.66 -3.12 -3.18
N ILE A 42 4.63 -2.22 -3.23
CA ILE A 42 5.66 -2.07 -2.20
C ILE A 42 5.71 -0.61 -1.77
N ILE A 43 5.74 -0.38 -0.46
CA ILE A 43 6.03 0.95 0.11
C ILE A 43 7.47 0.93 0.61
N LEU A 44 8.30 1.78 0.01
CA LEU A 44 9.69 1.98 0.41
C LEU A 44 9.80 3.21 1.34
N LYS A 45 10.61 3.09 2.40
CA LYS A 45 11.02 4.21 3.27
C LYS A 45 12.52 4.40 3.11
N VAL A 46 12.91 5.43 2.39
CA VAL A 46 14.30 5.64 1.96
C VAL A 46 14.80 6.99 2.46
N PRO A 47 15.87 7.04 3.26
CA PRO A 47 16.54 8.28 3.61
C PRO A 47 17.00 9.06 2.35
N GLU A 48 16.99 10.40 2.43
CA GLU A 48 17.42 11.31 1.34
C GLU A 48 18.76 10.90 0.71
N ASP A 49 19.76 10.63 1.56
CA ASP A 49 21.13 10.23 1.18
C ASP A 49 21.19 8.89 0.44
N ASN A 50 20.11 8.10 0.52
CA ASN A 50 19.98 6.79 -0.10
C ASN A 50 18.92 6.75 -1.21
N LYS A 51 18.42 7.90 -1.68
CA LYS A 51 17.39 7.95 -2.74
C LYS A 51 17.81 7.15 -3.99
N PHE A 52 19.10 7.20 -4.34
CA PHE A 52 19.68 6.45 -5.46
C PHE A 52 19.36 4.95 -5.41
N TRP A 53 19.23 4.36 -4.22
CA TRP A 53 18.92 2.93 -4.06
C TRP A 53 17.51 2.61 -4.56
N SER A 54 16.52 3.43 -4.21
CA SER A 54 15.16 3.28 -4.72
C SER A 54 15.06 3.56 -6.21
N ASP A 55 15.72 4.62 -6.70
CA ASP A 55 15.77 4.94 -8.14
C ASP A 55 16.33 3.74 -8.91
N TYR A 56 17.44 3.16 -8.43
CA TYR A 56 18.05 1.97 -9.03
C TYR A 56 17.10 0.77 -9.10
N ILE A 57 16.26 0.54 -8.08
CA ILE A 57 15.25 -0.53 -8.10
C ILE A 57 14.21 -0.29 -9.19
N GLY A 58 13.73 0.95 -9.33
CA GLY A 58 12.78 1.33 -10.38
C GLY A 58 13.37 1.14 -11.77
N ASP A 59 14.61 1.56 -11.98
CA ASP A 59 15.30 1.49 -13.27
C ASP A 59 15.80 0.08 -13.61
N ASN A 60 16.10 -0.75 -12.60
CA ASN A 60 16.71 -2.07 -12.75
C ASN A 60 15.95 -3.15 -11.96
N PRO A 61 14.69 -3.43 -12.31
CA PRO A 61 13.84 -4.38 -11.57
C PRO A 61 14.43 -5.81 -11.55
N GLU A 62 15.02 -6.25 -12.66
CA GLU A 62 15.57 -7.60 -12.82
C GLU A 62 16.77 -7.83 -11.89
N MET A 63 17.66 -6.83 -11.78
CA MET A 63 18.87 -6.92 -10.95
C MET A 63 18.62 -6.68 -9.47
N SER A 64 17.45 -6.13 -9.10
CA SER A 64 17.15 -5.75 -7.73
C SER A 64 16.27 -6.78 -7.01
N PHE A 65 14.95 -6.64 -7.13
CA PHE A 65 13.99 -7.55 -6.53
C PHE A 65 13.67 -8.75 -7.41
N GLY A 66 14.12 -8.76 -8.67
CA GLY A 66 13.88 -9.84 -9.63
C GLY A 66 12.60 -9.66 -10.44
N GLY A 67 12.08 -8.43 -10.50
CA GLY A 67 10.95 -8.09 -11.37
C GLY A 67 11.39 -7.96 -12.82
N VAL A 68 10.44 -8.00 -13.74
CA VAL A 68 10.66 -7.77 -15.19
C VAL A 68 10.28 -6.36 -15.62
N GLU A 69 9.58 -5.62 -14.75
CA GLU A 69 9.09 -4.27 -14.99
C GLU A 69 8.80 -3.61 -13.65
N ALA A 70 9.07 -2.31 -13.53
CA ALA A 70 8.76 -1.54 -12.33
C ALA A 70 8.32 -0.12 -12.66
N ASN A 71 7.51 0.44 -11.77
CA ASN A 71 7.16 1.85 -11.75
C ASN A 71 7.32 2.37 -10.32
N LEU A 72 8.17 3.37 -10.15
CA LEU A 72 8.49 3.98 -8.87
C LEU A 72 7.95 5.41 -8.83
N VAL A 73 7.14 5.72 -7.81
CA VAL A 73 6.55 7.03 -7.61
C VAL A 73 6.89 7.55 -6.22
N TYR A 74 7.52 8.72 -6.15
CA TYR A 74 7.72 9.44 -4.90
C TYR A 74 6.47 10.24 -4.55
N LEU A 75 6.10 10.22 -3.26
CA LEU A 75 4.96 10.97 -2.76
C LEU A 75 5.43 12.31 -2.20
N ASP A 76 4.93 13.41 -2.76
CA ASP A 76 5.28 14.76 -2.29
C ASP A 76 4.75 15.06 -0.88
N ASN A 77 3.56 14.53 -0.56
CA ASN A 77 2.88 14.70 0.71
C ASN A 77 2.32 13.36 1.21
N LEU A 78 2.42 13.13 2.52
CA LEU A 78 1.94 11.93 3.18
C LEU A 78 0.90 12.27 4.24
N TYR A 79 -0.29 11.71 4.07
CA TYR A 79 -1.39 11.84 5.02
C TYR A 79 -1.59 10.50 5.71
N ILE A 80 -0.80 10.25 6.75
CA ILE A 80 -0.86 9.02 7.55
C ILE A 80 -1.25 9.36 8.99
N PRO A 81 -2.05 8.51 9.65
CA PRO A 81 -2.28 8.67 11.08
C PRO A 81 -0.96 8.42 11.83
N LYS A 82 -0.81 9.02 13.02
CA LYS A 82 0.38 8.81 13.88
C LYS A 82 0.53 7.36 14.29
N GLU A 83 -0.59 6.68 14.49
CA GLU A 83 -0.69 5.28 14.87
C GLU A 83 -1.64 4.59 13.90
N ILE A 84 -1.26 3.40 13.43
CA ILE A 84 -2.14 2.56 12.61
C ILE A 84 -2.76 1.54 13.56
N GLU A 85 -4.02 1.78 13.93
CA GLU A 85 -4.84 0.80 14.63
C GLU A 85 -5.80 0.14 13.65
N ILE A 86 -5.74 -1.18 13.55
CA ILE A 86 -6.76 -1.96 12.85
C ILE A 86 -7.83 -2.29 13.87
N SER A 87 -8.81 -1.38 14.03
CA SER A 87 -9.99 -1.62 14.84
C SER A 87 -11.15 -2.15 13.97
N TYR A 88 -11.85 -3.15 14.49
CA TYR A 88 -13.14 -3.60 13.97
C TYR A 88 -14.31 -3.07 14.79
N GLU A 89 -14.04 -2.27 15.82
CA GLU A 89 -15.09 -1.60 16.59
C GLU A 89 -15.79 -0.60 15.69
N LYS A 90 -17.11 -0.74 15.63
CA LYS A 90 -17.96 0.11 14.81
C LYS A 90 -18.40 1.31 15.63
N ILE A 91 -18.38 2.48 15.00
CA ILE A 91 -18.84 3.72 15.60
C ILE A 91 -20.36 3.79 15.47
N GLU A 92 -21.05 4.19 16.53
CA GLU A 92 -22.50 4.39 16.54
C GLU A 92 -22.91 5.63 15.74
N GLY A 93 -24.08 5.57 15.10
CA GLY A 93 -24.68 6.67 14.35
C GLY A 93 -24.56 6.55 12.82
N HIS A 94 -25.06 7.57 12.11
CA HIS A 94 -25.21 7.55 10.64
C HIS A 94 -24.15 8.38 9.89
N LEU A 95 -23.36 9.19 10.60
CA LEU A 95 -22.31 10.02 10.01
C LEU A 95 -20.97 9.27 10.05
N SER A 96 -20.45 8.91 8.89
CA SER A 96 -19.17 8.21 8.76
C SER A 96 -17.97 9.12 9.06
N PRO A 97 -16.79 8.56 9.39
CA PRO A 97 -15.57 9.34 9.60
C PRO A 97 -15.13 10.19 8.39
N CYS A 98 -15.51 9.80 7.17
CA CYS A 98 -15.28 10.61 5.97
C CYS A 98 -16.33 11.72 5.77
N GLY A 99 -17.26 11.88 6.71
CA GLY A 99 -18.32 12.90 6.70
C GLY A 99 -19.56 12.54 5.88
N SER A 100 -19.62 11.33 5.32
CA SER A 100 -20.77 10.89 4.51
C SER A 100 -21.87 10.25 5.37
N ILE A 101 -23.14 10.45 5.00
CA ILE A 101 -24.29 9.73 5.56
C ILE A 101 -24.67 8.62 4.58
N CYS A 102 -24.08 7.43 4.77
CA CYS A 102 -24.18 6.37 3.76
C CYS A 102 -25.60 5.79 3.60
N ILE A 103 -26.47 5.93 4.60
CA ILE A 103 -27.86 5.45 4.54
C ILE A 103 -28.70 6.23 3.52
N ASP A 104 -28.40 7.52 3.33
CA ASP A 104 -29.09 8.39 2.37
C ASP A 104 -28.52 8.28 0.96
N CYS A 105 -27.45 7.47 0.77
CA CYS A 105 -26.83 7.28 -0.54
C CYS A 105 -27.81 6.55 -1.48
N PRO A 106 -28.08 7.07 -2.69
CA PRO A 106 -28.93 6.38 -3.68
C PRO A 106 -28.43 4.97 -4.04
N SER A 107 -27.13 4.70 -3.84
CA SER A 107 -26.50 3.40 -4.06
C SER A 107 -26.56 2.46 -2.85
N SER A 108 -27.27 2.81 -1.77
CA SER A 108 -27.37 2.00 -0.54
C SER A 108 -27.89 0.58 -0.77
N LYS A 109 -28.64 0.33 -1.84
CA LYS A 109 -29.07 -1.03 -2.22
C LYS A 109 -27.95 -1.94 -2.72
N LYS A 110 -26.78 -1.38 -3.09
CA LYS A 110 -25.63 -2.10 -3.64
C LYS A 110 -24.47 -2.23 -2.64
N CYS A 111 -24.62 -1.68 -1.44
CA CYS A 111 -23.56 -1.56 -0.45
C CYS A 111 -24.17 -1.71 0.95
N SER A 112 -23.47 -2.36 1.87
CA SER A 112 -23.88 -2.50 3.28
C SER A 112 -23.70 -1.21 4.12
N GLY A 113 -23.55 -0.05 3.49
CA GLY A 113 -23.20 1.21 4.14
C GLY A 113 -21.72 1.32 4.54
N CYS A 114 -21.39 2.30 5.38
CA CYS A 114 -20.01 2.55 5.82
C CYS A 114 -19.50 1.35 6.66
N PRO A 115 -18.35 0.75 6.31
CA PRO A 115 -17.80 -0.37 7.08
C PRO A 115 -17.40 0.02 8.51
N SER A 116 -17.17 1.31 8.77
CA SER A 116 -16.81 1.85 10.09
C SER A 116 -18.02 2.12 11.00
N LEU A 117 -19.26 2.03 10.49
CA LEU A 117 -20.45 2.34 11.26
C LEU A 117 -21.21 1.10 11.69
N ASN A 118 -21.83 1.18 12.88
CA ASN A 118 -22.83 0.23 13.32
C ASN A 118 -24.19 0.69 12.81
N LEU A 119 -24.57 0.16 11.65
CA LEU A 119 -25.89 0.39 11.05
C LEU A 119 -26.82 -0.70 11.57
N ALA A 120 -27.15 -0.65 12.86
CA ALA A 120 -28.13 -1.52 13.51
C ALA A 120 -29.55 -0.97 13.31
#